data_AF-A0A8S3QN30-F1
#
_entry.id   AF-A0A8S3QN30-F1
#
_cell.length_a   1.000
_cell.length_b   1.000
_cell.length_c   1.000
_cell.angle_alpha   90.00
_cell.angle_beta   90.00
_cell.angle_gamma   90.00
#
_symmetry.space_group_name_H-M   'P 1'
#
loop_
_entity.id
_entity.type
_entity.pdbx_description
1 polymer ?
#
loop_
_entity_poly.entity_id
_entity_poly.type
_entity_poly.pdbx_seq_one_letter_code
_entity_poly.pdbx_strand_id
1 'polypeptide(L)'
;MQSSSLSIGLKDDHHSKFLHGLKRLQYIDFSRNAFEDRFRISTFKSQLDSVQSLILEGNLFTSVPLNLEDFNRLSFLNIRNNKIAYLITKEINAIEVLFRKSNRTMTVLLDGNPLVCTCASLDFVEWLFTTKVKLDSNGSYSCVGNDGNITTTNAVYNHLRIFRIRCITTVWVIFSVTLFGVLLLFILVGYRYKLHLQYFCLFIGMANPLFLKSKEEKLEYDAYVAYCDGDYEWVYGPLRIFLEERRNYKLLLLDREMSLLENIDFLL
;
A
#
# COMPACT_ATOMS: atom_id res chain seq x y z
N MET A 1 -24.30 34.78 -1.85
CA MET A 1 -25.31 34.25 -0.92
C MET A 1 -25.14 34.97 0.41
N GLN A 2 -26.14 35.70 0.88
CA GLN A 2 -26.13 36.26 2.24
C GLN A 2 -26.35 35.11 3.23
N SER A 3 -25.47 34.99 4.23
CA SER A 3 -25.63 34.08 5.36
C SER A 3 -26.91 34.43 6.12
N SER A 4 -27.78 33.46 6.39
CA SER A 4 -28.98 33.69 7.20
C SER A 4 -28.60 34.03 8.65
N SER A 5 -29.44 34.77 9.37
CA SER A 5 -29.22 35.04 10.81
C SER A 5 -29.11 33.75 11.62
N LEU A 6 -29.77 32.67 11.18
CA LEU A 6 -29.68 31.34 11.79
C LEU A 6 -28.29 30.72 11.60
N SER A 7 -27.73 30.84 10.38
CA SER A 7 -26.41 30.29 10.07
C SER A 7 -25.30 30.94 10.89
N ILE A 8 -25.39 32.26 11.10
CA ILE A 8 -24.46 33.02 11.94
C ILE A 8 -24.62 32.60 13.40
N GLY A 9 -25.86 32.60 13.92
CA GLY A 9 -26.12 32.24 15.31
C GLY A 9 -25.69 30.82 15.71
N LEU A 10 -25.92 29.83 14.86
CA LEU A 10 -25.45 28.45 15.10
C LEU A 10 -23.93 28.30 14.95
N LYS A 11 -23.29 29.09 14.09
CA LYS A 11 -21.83 29.12 13.97
C LYS A 11 -21.17 29.69 15.23
N ASP A 12 -21.82 30.62 15.90
CA ASP A 12 -21.34 31.26 17.13
C ASP A 12 -21.80 30.51 18.41
N ASP A 13 -22.69 29.52 18.28
CA ASP A 13 -23.14 28.67 19.39
C ASP A 13 -22.11 27.59 19.75
N HIS A 14 -21.00 28.02 20.35
CA HIS A 14 -19.93 27.14 20.81
C HIS A 14 -20.36 26.15 21.91
N HIS A 15 -21.47 26.44 22.61
CA HIS A 15 -21.94 25.65 23.74
C HIS A 15 -23.14 24.76 23.38
N SER A 16 -23.57 24.74 22.12
CA SER A 16 -24.74 23.96 21.65
C SER A 16 -26.00 24.25 22.44
N LYS A 17 -26.17 25.52 22.83
CA LYS A 17 -27.31 26.01 23.60
C LYS A 17 -28.56 26.16 22.76
N PHE A 18 -28.43 26.32 21.44
CA PHE A 18 -29.53 26.66 20.54
C PHE A 18 -30.68 25.66 20.61
N LEU A 19 -30.37 24.35 20.55
CA LEU A 19 -31.36 23.29 20.72
C LEU A 19 -31.31 22.62 22.09
N HIS A 20 -30.54 23.15 23.04
CA HIS A 20 -30.35 22.50 24.33
C HIS A 20 -31.68 22.33 25.07
N GLY A 21 -31.93 21.13 25.60
CA GLY A 21 -33.13 20.83 26.38
C GLY A 21 -34.39 20.55 25.56
N LEU A 22 -34.39 20.76 24.24
CA LEU A 22 -35.52 20.41 23.34
C LEU A 22 -35.58 18.89 23.09
N LYS A 23 -35.73 18.08 24.14
CA LYS A 23 -35.62 16.62 24.12
C LYS A 23 -36.73 15.89 23.35
N ARG A 24 -37.82 16.59 23.01
CA ARG A 24 -38.97 16.04 22.28
C ARG A 24 -39.01 16.42 20.80
N LEU A 25 -37.98 17.12 20.30
CA LEU A 25 -37.92 17.57 18.92
C LEU A 25 -37.79 16.35 17.99
N GLN A 26 -38.76 16.16 17.10
CA GLN A 26 -38.78 15.00 16.18
C GLN A 26 -38.45 15.39 14.74
N TYR A 27 -38.77 16.63 14.36
CA TYR A 27 -38.60 17.16 13.03
C TYR A 27 -37.74 18.42 13.12
N ILE A 28 -36.66 18.45 12.35
CA ILE A 28 -35.75 19.59 12.27
C ILE A 28 -35.57 19.95 10.80
N ASP A 29 -35.88 21.20 10.47
CA ASP A 29 -35.63 21.76 9.14
C ASP A 29 -34.62 22.90 9.22
N PHE A 30 -33.45 22.65 8.66
CA PHE A 30 -32.32 23.56 8.51
C PHE A 30 -32.00 23.79 7.03
N SER A 31 -32.96 23.56 6.14
CA SER A 31 -32.78 23.76 4.71
C SER A 31 -32.47 25.22 4.34
N ARG A 32 -31.71 25.40 3.26
CA ARG A 32 -31.45 26.71 2.63
C ARG A 32 -30.84 27.75 3.57
N ASN A 33 -29.94 27.33 4.45
CA ASN A 33 -29.26 28.21 5.40
C ASN A 33 -27.79 28.48 5.06
N ALA A 34 -27.32 28.00 3.90
CA ALA A 34 -25.92 28.13 3.48
C ALA A 34 -24.92 27.60 4.54
N PHE A 35 -25.30 26.56 5.29
CA PHE A 35 -24.39 25.91 6.22
C PHE A 35 -23.25 25.23 5.46
N GLU A 36 -22.02 25.41 5.96
CA GLU A 36 -20.82 24.74 5.49
C GLU A 36 -20.39 23.66 6.49
N ASP A 37 -19.29 22.95 6.21
CA ASP A 37 -18.80 21.82 6.99
C ASP A 37 -18.45 22.14 8.46
N ARG A 38 -18.45 23.42 8.87
CA ARG A 38 -18.30 23.84 10.27
C ARG A 38 -19.60 23.75 11.09
N PHE A 39 -20.67 23.22 10.52
CA PHE A 39 -21.89 22.93 11.24
C PHE A 39 -21.60 21.93 12.38
N ARG A 40 -21.77 22.38 13.63
CA ARG A 40 -21.29 21.62 14.79
C ARG A 40 -22.22 20.44 15.11
N ILE A 41 -21.64 19.25 15.15
CA ILE A 41 -22.29 17.98 15.56
C ILE A 41 -22.99 18.11 16.92
N SER A 42 -22.40 18.88 17.83
CA SER A 42 -22.90 19.07 19.19
C SER A 42 -24.27 19.77 19.26
N THR A 43 -24.71 20.42 18.17
CA THR A 43 -26.04 21.06 18.05
C THR A 43 -27.18 20.11 18.43
N PHE A 44 -27.06 18.81 18.14
CA PHE A 44 -28.14 17.83 18.34
C PHE A 44 -27.98 16.96 19.59
N LYS A 45 -27.08 17.30 20.51
CA LYS A 45 -26.78 16.44 21.68
C LYS A 45 -28.01 16.09 22.52
N SER A 46 -28.98 17.00 22.63
CA SER A 46 -30.23 16.76 23.38
C SER A 46 -31.30 16.02 22.57
N GLN A 47 -31.07 15.79 21.28
CA GLN A 47 -32.04 15.35 20.28
C GLN A 47 -31.75 13.96 19.70
N LEU A 48 -30.61 13.36 20.04
CA LEU A 48 -30.16 12.06 19.52
C LEU A 48 -31.22 10.95 19.68
N ASP A 49 -32.01 11.01 20.76
CA ASP A 49 -33.06 10.05 21.09
C ASP A 49 -34.45 10.38 20.55
N SER A 50 -34.65 11.57 19.98
CA SER A 50 -35.99 12.06 19.61
C SER A 50 -36.16 12.40 18.15
N VAL A 51 -35.12 12.90 17.48
CA VAL A 51 -35.21 13.30 16.07
C VAL A 51 -35.43 12.09 15.17
N GLN A 52 -36.45 12.21 14.33
CA GLN A 52 -36.87 11.24 13.34
C GLN A 52 -36.64 11.76 11.92
N SER A 53 -36.78 13.08 11.71
CA SER A 53 -36.64 13.72 10.41
C SER A 53 -35.69 14.91 10.48
N LEU A 54 -34.66 14.88 9.64
CA LEU A 54 -33.67 15.94 9.54
C LEU A 54 -33.54 16.42 8.10
N ILE A 55 -33.86 17.70 7.88
CA ILE A 55 -33.81 18.36 6.59
C ILE A 55 -32.61 19.31 6.55
N LEU A 56 -31.64 19.00 5.71
CA LEU A 56 -30.40 19.76 5.47
C LEU A 56 -30.28 20.21 4.00
N GLU A 57 -31.38 20.17 3.26
CA GLU A 57 -31.43 20.50 1.83
C GLU A 57 -30.92 21.90 1.52
N GLY A 58 -30.19 22.09 0.42
CA GLY A 58 -29.87 23.44 -0.07
C GLY A 58 -28.85 24.17 0.78
N ASN A 59 -27.95 23.44 1.43
CA ASN A 59 -26.79 23.99 2.15
C ASN A 59 -25.51 23.80 1.30
N LEU A 60 -24.34 23.95 1.91
CA LEU A 60 -23.05 23.90 1.24
C LEU A 60 -22.18 22.75 1.76
N PHE A 61 -22.80 21.69 2.30
CA PHE A 61 -22.09 20.56 2.89
C PHE A 61 -21.34 19.74 1.84
N THR A 62 -20.07 19.43 2.09
CA THR A 62 -19.26 18.54 1.24
C THR A 62 -19.27 17.09 1.72
N SER A 63 -19.64 16.87 2.98
CA SER A 63 -19.89 15.56 3.59
C SER A 63 -21.09 15.63 4.53
N VAL A 64 -21.55 14.51 5.09
CA VAL A 64 -22.61 14.56 6.12
C VAL A 64 -22.04 15.23 7.37
N PRO A 65 -22.57 16.37 7.84
CA PRO A 65 -21.93 17.18 8.88
C PRO A 65 -22.18 16.64 10.30
N LEU A 66 -22.50 15.34 10.43
CA LEU A 66 -23.06 14.72 11.63
C LEU A 66 -22.56 13.31 11.80
N ASN A 67 -22.36 12.90 13.06
CA ASN A 67 -22.16 11.51 13.38
C ASN A 67 -23.52 10.79 13.43
N LEU A 68 -23.97 10.28 12.29
CA LEU A 68 -25.29 9.65 12.15
C LEU A 68 -25.50 8.44 13.08
N GLU A 69 -24.44 7.76 13.49
CA GLU A 69 -24.51 6.58 14.38
C GLU A 69 -25.11 6.90 15.76
N ASP A 70 -24.94 8.14 16.22
CA ASP A 70 -25.38 8.60 17.53
C ASP A 70 -26.90 8.76 17.61
N PHE A 71 -27.58 8.91 16.48
CA PHE A 71 -29.04 9.00 16.44
C PHE A 71 -29.68 7.63 16.67
N ASN A 72 -30.75 7.62 17.45
CA ASN A 72 -31.48 6.40 17.81
C ASN A 72 -32.82 6.25 17.10
N ARG A 73 -33.39 7.35 16.59
CA ARG A 73 -34.72 7.35 15.96
C ARG A 73 -34.77 7.97 14.56
N LEU A 74 -33.63 8.43 14.04
CA LEU A 74 -33.58 9.07 12.72
C LEU A 74 -33.98 8.05 11.64
N SER A 75 -35.01 8.38 10.87
CA SER A 75 -35.55 7.57 9.78
C SER A 75 -35.73 8.36 8.48
N PHE A 76 -35.51 9.67 8.50
CA PHE A 76 -35.61 10.52 7.31
C PHE A 76 -34.48 11.55 7.30
N LEU A 77 -33.64 11.50 6.28
CA LEU A 77 -32.53 12.42 6.05
C LEU A 77 -32.63 13.03 4.66
N ASN A 78 -32.80 14.35 4.58
CA ASN A 78 -32.78 15.08 3.32
C ASN A 78 -31.50 15.92 3.23
N ILE A 79 -30.58 15.50 2.35
CA ILE A 79 -29.30 16.17 2.06
C ILE A 79 -29.21 16.63 0.60
N ARG A 80 -30.36 16.78 -0.08
CA ARG A 80 -30.43 17.26 -1.46
C ARG A 80 -29.79 18.63 -1.65
N ASN A 81 -29.36 18.93 -2.87
CA ASN A 81 -28.86 20.27 -3.24
C ASN A 81 -27.73 20.78 -2.32
N ASN A 82 -26.78 19.90 -1.98
CA ASN A 82 -25.56 20.25 -1.26
C ASN A 82 -24.34 20.13 -2.20
N LYS A 83 -23.13 20.05 -1.65
CA LYS A 83 -21.86 19.87 -2.38
C LYS A 83 -21.23 18.50 -2.13
N ILE A 84 -22.04 17.50 -1.80
CA ILE A 84 -21.57 16.15 -1.46
C ILE A 84 -21.07 15.46 -2.72
N ALA A 85 -19.81 15.00 -2.71
CA ALA A 85 -19.23 14.27 -3.84
C ALA A 85 -19.57 12.76 -3.79
N TYR A 86 -19.55 12.18 -2.60
CA TYR A 86 -19.93 10.78 -2.33
C TYR A 86 -20.05 10.59 -0.82
N LEU A 87 -20.75 9.54 -0.38
CA LEU A 87 -20.77 9.16 1.03
C LEU A 87 -19.58 8.25 1.33
N ILE A 88 -18.85 8.53 2.41
CA ILE A 88 -17.75 7.67 2.84
C ILE A 88 -18.29 6.42 3.54
N THR A 89 -17.46 5.37 3.64
CA THR A 89 -17.82 4.09 4.28
C THR A 89 -18.41 4.26 5.68
N LYS A 90 -17.87 5.21 6.48
CA LYS A 90 -18.41 5.52 7.82
C LYS A 90 -19.86 6.00 7.76
N GLU A 91 -20.18 6.92 6.85
CA GLU A 91 -21.53 7.47 6.70
C GLU A 91 -22.51 6.42 6.18
N ILE A 92 -22.08 5.63 5.20
CA ILE A 92 -22.84 4.49 4.66
C ILE A 92 -23.19 3.51 5.79
N ASN A 93 -22.19 3.08 6.57
CA ASN A 93 -22.41 2.15 7.69
C ASN A 93 -23.36 2.73 8.73
N ALA A 94 -23.25 4.03 9.03
CA ALA A 94 -24.13 4.71 9.95
C ALA A 94 -25.58 4.72 9.46
N ILE A 95 -25.80 4.99 8.18
CA ILE A 95 -27.13 4.94 7.55
C ILE A 95 -27.70 3.51 7.63
N GLU A 96 -26.88 2.49 7.39
CA GLU A 96 -27.31 1.08 7.51
C GLU A 96 -27.66 0.69 8.96
N VAL A 97 -26.94 1.23 9.95
CA VAL A 97 -27.30 1.08 11.37
C VAL A 97 -28.65 1.74 11.64
N LEU A 98 -28.88 2.97 11.17
CA LEU A 98 -30.15 3.67 11.31
C LEU A 98 -31.30 2.96 10.61
N PHE A 99 -31.06 2.36 9.43
CA PHE A 99 -32.03 1.52 8.74
C PHE A 99 -32.49 0.34 9.60
N ARG A 100 -31.57 -0.31 10.32
CA ARG A 100 -31.93 -1.37 11.28
C ARG A 100 -32.68 -0.84 12.49
N LYS A 101 -32.25 0.28 13.08
CA LYS A 101 -32.90 0.91 14.25
C LYS A 101 -34.33 1.41 13.94
N SER A 102 -34.57 1.89 12.72
CA SER A 102 -35.84 2.49 12.28
C SER A 102 -36.85 1.48 11.74
N ASN A 103 -36.73 0.19 12.06
CA ASN A 103 -37.58 -0.87 11.51
C ASN A 103 -37.66 -0.85 9.98
N ARG A 104 -36.52 -0.60 9.31
CA ARG A 104 -36.40 -0.58 7.84
C ARG A 104 -37.19 0.52 7.13
N THR A 105 -37.43 1.65 7.81
CA THR A 105 -38.16 2.80 7.23
C THR A 105 -37.24 3.95 6.82
N MET A 106 -35.92 3.80 6.98
CA MET A 106 -34.94 4.85 6.64
C MET A 106 -35.08 5.31 5.19
N THR A 107 -35.22 6.63 5.01
CA THR A 107 -35.23 7.32 3.72
C THR A 107 -34.11 8.34 3.67
N VAL A 108 -33.34 8.34 2.59
CA VAL A 108 -32.27 9.31 2.33
C VAL A 108 -32.51 9.97 0.98
N LEU A 109 -32.55 11.30 0.97
CA LEU A 109 -32.67 12.09 -0.26
C LEU A 109 -31.33 12.77 -0.56
N LEU A 110 -30.76 12.50 -1.74
CA LEU A 110 -29.41 12.90 -2.14
C LEU A 110 -29.38 13.68 -3.47
N ASP A 111 -30.48 13.75 -4.21
CA ASP A 111 -30.55 14.41 -5.51
C ASP A 111 -30.05 15.88 -5.50
N GLY A 112 -29.49 16.32 -6.62
CA GLY A 112 -28.93 17.67 -6.77
C GLY A 112 -27.56 17.90 -6.13
N ASN A 113 -26.88 16.84 -5.70
CA ASN A 113 -25.47 16.91 -5.28
C ASN A 113 -24.51 16.66 -6.46
N PRO A 114 -23.32 17.30 -6.49
CA PRO A 114 -22.31 17.10 -7.53
C PRO A 114 -21.53 15.81 -7.29
N LEU A 115 -22.21 14.66 -7.45
CA LEU A 115 -21.62 13.36 -7.17
C LEU A 115 -20.44 13.06 -8.11
N VAL A 116 -19.47 12.33 -7.60
CA VAL A 116 -18.23 11.97 -8.30
C VAL A 116 -18.13 10.45 -8.38
N CYS A 117 -17.84 9.92 -9.56
CA CYS A 117 -17.71 8.49 -9.85
C CYS A 117 -16.26 8.16 -10.21
N THR A 118 -15.43 7.97 -9.18
CA THR A 118 -13.99 7.71 -9.30
C THR A 118 -13.63 6.48 -8.46
N CYS A 119 -12.35 6.09 -8.46
CA CYS A 119 -11.88 4.99 -7.63
C CYS A 119 -12.22 5.15 -6.14
N ALA A 120 -12.29 6.39 -5.63
CA ALA A 120 -12.58 6.67 -4.22
C ALA A 120 -14.05 6.49 -3.84
N SER A 121 -14.97 6.54 -4.81
CA SER A 121 -16.42 6.50 -4.57
C SER A 121 -17.09 5.21 -5.04
N LEU A 122 -16.33 4.21 -5.50
CA LEU A 122 -16.90 2.95 -6.01
C LEU A 122 -17.74 2.21 -4.98
N ASP A 123 -17.32 2.19 -3.71
CA ASP A 123 -18.09 1.55 -2.64
C ASP A 123 -19.43 2.27 -2.39
N PHE A 124 -19.44 3.59 -2.52
CA PHE A 124 -20.67 4.38 -2.47
C PHE A 124 -21.59 4.07 -3.66
N VAL A 125 -21.05 4.01 -4.88
CA VAL A 125 -21.82 3.64 -6.07
C VAL A 125 -22.42 2.23 -5.91
N GLU A 126 -21.65 1.26 -5.42
CA GLU A 126 -22.16 -0.08 -5.15
C GLU A 126 -23.26 -0.08 -4.09
N TRP A 127 -23.10 0.69 -3.01
CA TRP A 127 -24.08 0.83 -1.96
C TRP A 127 -25.44 1.35 -2.47
N LEU A 128 -25.44 2.34 -3.38
CA LEU A 128 -26.68 2.89 -3.95
C LEU A 128 -27.60 1.85 -4.60
N PHE A 129 -27.03 0.78 -5.18
CA PHE A 129 -27.79 -0.27 -5.86
C PHE A 129 -28.00 -1.54 -5.01
N THR A 130 -27.27 -1.68 -3.91
CA THR A 130 -27.33 -2.86 -3.03
C THR A 130 -28.13 -2.61 -1.76
N THR A 131 -28.24 -1.35 -1.32
CA THR A 131 -28.97 -0.98 -0.12
C THR A 131 -30.48 -1.23 -0.22
N LYS A 132 -31.12 -1.38 0.94
CA LYS A 132 -32.59 -1.43 1.09
C LYS A 132 -33.17 -0.13 1.66
N VAL A 133 -32.31 0.84 1.95
CA VAL A 133 -32.70 2.21 2.32
C VAL A 133 -33.48 2.83 1.16
N LYS A 134 -34.56 3.55 1.47
CA LYS A 134 -35.34 4.24 0.44
C LYS A 134 -34.56 5.46 -0.05
N LEU A 135 -34.21 5.47 -1.32
CA LEU A 135 -33.51 6.57 -1.99
C LEU A 135 -34.47 7.37 -2.89
N ASP A 136 -34.15 8.64 -3.11
CA ASP A 136 -34.75 9.43 -4.20
C ASP A 136 -34.17 9.03 -5.57
N SER A 137 -34.74 9.59 -6.65
CA SER A 137 -34.32 9.35 -8.03
C SER A 137 -34.17 7.86 -8.41
N ASN A 138 -34.92 6.99 -7.70
CA ASN A 138 -34.83 5.53 -7.81
C ASN A 138 -33.40 4.97 -7.64
N GLY A 139 -32.54 5.65 -6.85
CA GLY A 139 -31.15 5.27 -6.59
C GLY A 139 -30.15 5.55 -7.72
N SER A 140 -30.60 6.14 -8.84
CA SER A 140 -29.74 6.48 -9.98
C SER A 140 -29.54 7.99 -10.07
N TYR A 141 -28.29 8.43 -10.01
CA TYR A 141 -27.91 9.84 -10.00
C TYR A 141 -26.89 10.16 -11.09
N SER A 142 -26.80 11.43 -11.48
CA SER A 142 -25.71 11.93 -12.33
C SER A 142 -24.42 12.06 -11.52
N CYS A 143 -23.29 11.67 -12.09
CA CYS A 143 -21.99 11.81 -11.45
C CYS A 143 -20.88 12.10 -12.47
N VAL A 144 -19.81 12.74 -12.01
CA VAL A 144 -18.66 13.13 -12.84
C VAL A 144 -17.53 12.11 -12.70
N GLY A 145 -17.01 11.61 -13.83
CA GLY A 145 -15.87 10.70 -13.89
C GLY A 145 -14.51 11.41 -13.71
N ASN A 146 -13.42 10.63 -13.68
CA ASN A 146 -12.04 11.17 -13.62
C ASN A 146 -11.67 12.06 -14.82
N ASP A 147 -12.34 11.87 -15.96
CA ASP A 147 -12.17 12.62 -17.21
C ASP A 147 -12.99 13.91 -17.27
N GLY A 148 -13.75 14.21 -16.21
CA GLY A 148 -14.68 15.35 -16.18
C GLY A 148 -15.98 15.11 -16.96
N ASN A 149 -16.14 13.92 -17.58
CA ASN A 149 -17.35 13.60 -18.31
C ASN A 149 -18.50 13.24 -17.35
N ILE A 150 -19.71 13.69 -17.69
CA ILE A 150 -20.90 13.42 -16.89
C ILE A 150 -21.45 12.06 -17.30
N THR A 151 -21.64 11.19 -16.31
CA THR A 151 -22.19 9.84 -16.46
C THR A 151 -23.27 9.62 -15.40
N THR A 152 -23.81 8.39 -15.31
CA THR A 152 -24.77 8.03 -14.27
C THR A 152 -24.18 6.94 -13.37
N THR A 153 -24.58 6.94 -12.09
CA THR A 153 -24.18 5.91 -11.13
C THR A 153 -24.58 4.52 -11.61
N ASN A 154 -25.72 4.38 -12.29
CA ASN A 154 -26.19 3.12 -12.88
C ASN A 154 -25.24 2.60 -13.98
N ALA A 155 -24.77 3.48 -14.88
CA ALA A 155 -23.80 3.10 -15.91
C ALA A 155 -22.48 2.60 -15.30
N VAL A 156 -22.01 3.28 -14.24
CA VAL A 156 -20.80 2.89 -13.51
C VAL A 156 -21.01 1.57 -12.76
N TYR A 157 -22.16 1.36 -12.11
CA TYR A 157 -22.50 0.14 -11.40
C TYR A 157 -22.55 -1.08 -12.32
N ASN A 158 -23.15 -0.95 -13.51
CA ASN A 158 -23.19 -2.04 -14.51
C ASN A 158 -21.78 -2.48 -14.96
N HIS A 159 -20.80 -1.58 -14.87
CA HIS A 159 -19.40 -1.86 -15.19
C HIS A 159 -18.47 -1.84 -13.96
N LEU A 160 -19.02 -2.02 -12.75
CA LEU A 160 -18.28 -1.84 -11.48
C LEU A 160 -17.03 -2.72 -11.39
N ARG A 161 -17.09 -3.95 -11.90
CA ARG A 161 -15.93 -4.88 -11.93
C ARG A 161 -14.77 -4.33 -12.76
N ILE A 162 -15.06 -3.74 -13.93
CA ILE A 162 -14.05 -3.16 -14.81
C ILE A 162 -13.40 -1.96 -14.12
N PHE A 163 -14.20 -1.09 -13.49
CA PHE A 163 -13.70 0.04 -12.71
C PHE A 163 -12.82 -0.41 -11.54
N ARG A 164 -13.24 -1.40 -10.74
CA ARG A 164 -12.44 -1.96 -9.63
C ARG A 164 -11.09 -2.50 -10.13
N ILE A 165 -11.08 -3.27 -11.22
CA ILE A 165 -9.84 -3.79 -11.81
C ILE A 165 -8.92 -2.64 -12.24
N ARG A 166 -9.44 -1.63 -12.95
CA ARG A 166 -8.64 -0.46 -13.36
C ARG A 166 -7.95 0.21 -12.16
N CYS A 167 -8.69 0.47 -11.09
CA CYS A 167 -8.15 1.09 -9.87
C CYS A 167 -7.05 0.24 -9.21
N ILE A 168 -7.22 -1.09 -9.18
CA ILE A 168 -6.23 -2.03 -8.62
C ILE A 168 -4.99 -2.10 -9.52
N THR A 169 -5.19 -2.28 -10.83
CA THR A 169 -4.09 -2.44 -11.80
C THR A 169 -3.14 -1.25 -11.82
N THR A 170 -3.62 -0.01 -11.66
CA THR A 170 -2.75 1.17 -11.58
C THR A 170 -1.73 1.04 -10.45
N VAL A 171 -2.12 0.52 -9.29
CA VAL A 171 -1.22 0.32 -8.14
C VAL A 171 -0.21 -0.80 -8.41
N TRP A 172 -0.66 -1.94 -8.94
CA TRP A 172 0.21 -3.08 -9.23
C TRP A 172 1.20 -2.83 -10.37
N VAL A 173 0.81 -2.03 -11.37
CA VAL A 173 1.71 -1.61 -12.45
C VAL A 173 2.84 -0.75 -11.88
N ILE A 174 2.52 0.22 -11.02
CA ILE A 174 3.54 1.05 -10.35
C ILE A 174 4.49 0.17 -9.54
N PHE A 175 3.96 -0.76 -8.73
CA PHE A 175 4.78 -1.68 -7.93
C PHE A 175 5.67 -2.60 -8.79
N SER A 176 5.14 -3.11 -9.89
CA SER A 176 5.90 -3.98 -10.81
C SER A 176 7.06 -3.22 -11.47
N VAL A 177 6.81 -1.99 -11.92
CA VAL A 177 7.83 -1.15 -12.57
C VAL A 177 8.93 -0.75 -11.59
N THR A 178 8.57 -0.39 -10.34
CA THR A 178 9.56 -0.03 -9.32
C THR A 178 10.40 -1.23 -8.90
N LEU A 179 9.80 -2.40 -8.70
CA LEU A 179 10.51 -3.64 -8.39
C LEU A 179 11.49 -4.03 -9.50
N PHE A 180 11.06 -3.95 -10.76
CA PHE A 180 11.92 -4.25 -11.90
C PHE A 180 13.11 -3.28 -11.99
N GLY A 181 12.89 -1.98 -11.77
CA GLY A 181 13.97 -0.99 -11.71
C GLY A 181 14.98 -1.26 -10.60
N VAL A 182 14.51 -1.65 -9.41
CA VAL A 182 15.38 -2.03 -8.28
C VAL A 182 16.18 -3.29 -8.59
N LEU A 183 15.56 -4.32 -9.18
CA LEU A 183 16.26 -5.54 -9.60
C LEU A 183 17.34 -5.24 -10.64
N LEU A 184 17.05 -4.39 -11.63
CA LEU A 184 18.06 -3.95 -12.60
C LEU A 184 19.22 -3.22 -11.94
N LEU A 185 18.97 -2.34 -10.95
CA LEU A 185 20.03 -1.68 -10.20
C LEU A 185 20.89 -2.69 -9.43
N PHE A 186 20.28 -3.67 -8.75
CA PHE A 186 21.01 -4.74 -8.07
C PHE A 186 21.87 -5.56 -9.03
N ILE A 187 21.34 -5.87 -10.21
CA ILE A 187 22.09 -6.58 -11.25
C ILE A 187 23.27 -5.73 -11.73
N LEU A 188 23.08 -4.45 -12.03
CA LEU A 188 24.14 -3.54 -12.47
C LEU A 188 25.25 -3.37 -11.41
N VAL A 189 24.85 -3.19 -10.15
CA VAL A 189 25.78 -3.14 -9.01
C VAL A 189 26.51 -4.48 -8.88
N GLY A 190 25.79 -5.60 -8.96
CA GLY A 190 26.36 -6.95 -8.94
C GLY A 190 27.39 -7.17 -10.05
N TYR A 191 27.11 -6.71 -11.27
CA TYR A 191 28.07 -6.73 -12.39
C TYR A 191 29.28 -5.84 -12.11
N ARG A 192 29.07 -4.62 -11.59
CA ARG A 192 30.15 -3.67 -11.29
C ARG A 192 31.11 -4.20 -10.22
N TYR A 193 30.58 -4.94 -9.25
CA TYR A 193 31.33 -5.53 -8.14
C TYR A 193 31.59 -7.04 -8.30
N LYS A 194 31.36 -7.61 -9.48
CA LYS A 194 31.50 -9.06 -9.73
C LYS A 194 32.84 -9.61 -9.25
N LEU A 195 33.94 -8.91 -9.56
CA LEU A 195 35.28 -9.34 -9.14
C LEU A 195 35.43 -9.27 -7.61
N HIS A 196 34.99 -8.20 -6.97
CA HIS A 196 35.00 -8.08 -5.50
C HIS A 196 34.14 -9.17 -4.83
N LEU A 197 32.97 -9.48 -5.39
CA LEU A 197 32.10 -10.55 -4.92
C LEU A 197 32.75 -11.93 -5.09
N GLN A 198 33.45 -12.19 -6.20
CA GLN A 198 34.20 -13.44 -6.39
C GLN A 198 35.31 -13.61 -5.34
N TYR A 199 36.10 -12.56 -5.09
CA TYR A 199 37.11 -12.58 -4.03
C TYR A 199 36.48 -12.76 -2.65
N PHE A 200 35.37 -12.08 -2.37
CA PHE A 200 34.67 -12.20 -1.09
C PHE A 200 34.11 -13.61 -0.88
N CYS A 201 33.53 -14.25 -1.90
CA CYS A 201 33.06 -15.63 -1.84
C CYS A 201 34.21 -16.63 -1.63
N LEU A 202 35.36 -16.43 -2.29
CA LEU A 202 36.56 -17.24 -2.05
C LEU A 202 37.11 -17.03 -0.64
N PHE A 203 37.12 -15.79 -0.14
CA PHE A 203 37.53 -15.46 1.22
C PHE A 203 36.63 -16.11 2.27
N ILE A 204 35.31 -16.05 2.11
CA ILE A 204 34.35 -16.77 2.97
C ILE A 204 34.53 -18.29 2.85
N GLY A 205 34.76 -18.82 1.65
CA GLY A 205 35.02 -20.24 1.43
C GLY A 205 36.27 -20.73 2.15
N MET A 206 37.35 -19.93 2.14
CA MET A 206 38.57 -20.19 2.91
C MET A 206 38.35 -20.03 4.43
N ALA A 207 37.44 -19.15 4.84
CA ALA A 207 37.04 -18.99 6.24
C ALA A 207 36.04 -20.06 6.73
N ASN A 208 35.50 -20.89 5.82
CA ASN A 208 34.52 -21.91 6.14
C ASN A 208 35.23 -23.19 6.62
N PRO A 209 35.14 -23.56 7.92
CA PRO A 209 35.91 -24.66 8.49
C PRO A 209 35.54 -26.05 7.91
N LEU A 210 34.44 -26.16 7.17
CA LEU A 210 34.05 -27.38 6.46
C LEU A 210 34.93 -27.71 5.25
N PHE A 211 35.50 -26.72 4.56
CA PHE A 211 36.40 -26.95 3.42
C PHE A 211 37.79 -27.40 3.87
N LEU A 212 38.25 -26.91 5.02
CA LEU A 212 39.51 -27.34 5.66
C LEU A 212 39.46 -28.77 6.21
N LYS A 213 38.25 -29.31 6.47
CA LYS A 213 38.08 -30.66 7.03
C LYS A 213 38.10 -31.78 5.98
N SER A 214 38.13 -31.43 4.69
CA SER A 214 38.00 -32.38 3.57
C SER A 214 39.33 -33.00 3.09
N LYS A 215 40.49 -32.63 3.65
CA LYS A 215 41.76 -33.17 3.16
C LYS A 215 42.78 -33.41 4.28
N GLU A 216 42.49 -34.36 5.16
CA GLU A 216 43.54 -35.13 5.84
C GLU A 216 44.06 -36.25 4.91
N GLU A 217 44.38 -35.93 3.65
CA GLU A 217 45.31 -36.77 2.92
C GLU A 217 46.70 -36.46 3.48
N LYS A 218 47.46 -37.49 3.87
CA LYS A 218 48.90 -37.34 4.12
C LYS A 218 49.54 -36.85 2.82
N LEU A 219 49.72 -35.54 2.72
CA LEU A 219 50.45 -34.92 1.63
C LEU A 219 51.91 -35.38 1.76
N GLU A 220 52.42 -36.01 0.71
CA GLU A 220 53.80 -36.51 0.67
C GLU A 220 54.83 -35.36 0.64
N TYR A 221 54.40 -34.16 0.25
CA TYR A 221 55.21 -32.97 0.10
C TYR A 221 54.61 -31.81 0.90
N ASP A 222 55.46 -31.00 1.52
CA ASP A 222 55.08 -29.85 2.35
C ASP A 222 54.78 -28.60 1.52
N ALA A 223 55.45 -28.45 0.37
CA ALA A 223 55.23 -27.33 -0.55
C ALA A 223 55.49 -27.73 -2.00
N TYR A 224 54.67 -27.19 -2.90
CA TYR A 224 54.90 -27.22 -4.34
C TYR A 224 55.52 -25.89 -4.77
N VAL A 225 56.63 -25.94 -5.50
CA VAL A 225 57.32 -24.75 -5.98
C VAL A 225 57.11 -24.62 -7.49
N ALA A 226 56.30 -23.63 -7.89
CA ALA A 226 56.13 -23.25 -9.30
C ALA A 226 57.16 -22.19 -9.68
N TYR A 227 57.89 -22.41 -10.77
CA TYR A 227 58.90 -21.50 -11.29
C TYR A 227 58.86 -21.47 -12.82
N CYS A 228 59.50 -20.46 -13.42
CA CYS A 228 59.71 -20.40 -14.87
C CYS A 228 61.14 -20.84 -15.21
N ASP A 229 61.36 -21.29 -16.45
CA ASP A 229 62.63 -21.91 -16.88
C ASP A 229 63.87 -21.04 -16.61
N GLY A 230 63.72 -19.71 -16.68
CA GLY A 230 64.81 -18.77 -16.41
C GLY A 230 65.32 -18.78 -14.97
N ASP A 231 64.50 -19.23 -14.02
CA ASP A 231 64.82 -19.30 -12.58
C ASP A 231 65.28 -20.70 -12.15
N TYR A 232 65.43 -21.64 -13.08
CA TYR A 232 65.72 -23.05 -12.81
C TYR A 232 66.97 -23.23 -11.92
N GLU A 233 68.10 -22.62 -12.27
CA GLU A 233 69.35 -22.80 -11.52
C GLU A 233 69.25 -22.32 -10.07
N TRP A 234 68.53 -21.23 -9.85
CA TRP A 234 68.36 -20.69 -8.49
C TRP A 234 67.39 -21.55 -7.65
N VAL A 235 66.31 -22.04 -8.27
CA VAL A 235 65.32 -22.89 -7.61
C VAL A 235 65.93 -24.24 -7.26
N TYR A 236 66.59 -24.90 -8.22
CA TYR A 236 67.14 -26.25 -8.02
C TYR A 236 68.42 -26.27 -7.17
N GLY A 237 69.14 -25.14 -7.12
CA GLY A 237 70.33 -24.99 -6.29
C GLY A 237 70.02 -24.33 -4.94
N PRO A 238 70.31 -23.03 -4.76
CA PRO A 238 70.23 -22.37 -3.46
C PRO A 238 68.93 -22.56 -2.70
N LEU A 239 67.78 -22.39 -3.38
CA LEU A 239 66.47 -22.44 -2.73
C LEU A 239 66.13 -23.84 -2.24
N ARG A 240 66.25 -24.84 -3.13
CA ARG A 240 65.99 -26.24 -2.80
C ARG A 240 66.90 -26.73 -1.68
N ILE A 241 68.21 -26.49 -1.77
CA ILE A 241 69.17 -26.90 -0.74
C ILE A 241 68.81 -26.27 0.61
N PHE A 242 68.50 -24.97 0.64
CA PHE A 242 68.15 -24.29 1.88
C PHE A 242 66.87 -24.87 2.51
N LEU A 243 65.86 -25.18 1.71
CA LEU A 243 64.56 -25.64 2.20
C LEU A 243 64.54 -27.14 2.52
N GLU A 244 65.09 -28.00 1.67
CA GLU A 244 65.15 -29.45 1.89
C GLU A 244 66.19 -29.82 2.96
N GLU A 245 67.41 -29.30 2.88
CA GLU A 245 68.49 -29.75 3.78
C GLU A 245 68.52 -28.98 5.10
N ARG A 246 68.29 -27.66 5.05
CA ARG A 246 68.47 -26.80 6.23
C ARG A 246 67.18 -26.58 7.02
N ARG A 247 66.04 -26.64 6.35
CA ARG A 247 64.70 -26.47 6.96
C ARG A 247 63.89 -27.76 7.00
N ASN A 248 64.38 -28.83 6.37
CA ASN A 248 63.79 -30.15 6.38
C ASN A 248 62.34 -30.19 5.84
N TYR A 249 62.05 -29.37 4.81
CA TYR A 249 60.80 -29.41 4.08
C TYR A 249 60.92 -30.31 2.84
N LYS A 250 59.91 -31.15 2.58
CA LYS A 250 59.88 -31.99 1.38
C LYS A 250 59.18 -31.24 0.24
N LEU A 251 59.93 -30.84 -0.80
CA LEU A 251 59.43 -30.03 -1.91
C LEU A 251 59.03 -30.89 -3.11
N LEU A 252 57.93 -30.53 -3.77
CA LEU A 252 57.56 -31.04 -5.09
C LEU A 252 57.97 -30.04 -6.18
N LEU A 253 58.83 -30.49 -7.09
CA LEU A 253 59.31 -29.71 -8.24
C LEU A 253 58.82 -30.37 -9.53
N LEU A 254 58.20 -29.59 -10.42
CA LEU A 254 57.51 -30.08 -11.62
C LEU A 254 58.42 -30.94 -12.51
N ASP A 255 59.67 -30.51 -12.73
CA ASP A 255 60.61 -31.20 -13.64
C ASP A 255 61.20 -32.48 -13.05
N ARG A 256 61.09 -32.71 -11.73
CA ARG A 256 61.69 -33.86 -11.05
C ARG A 256 60.92 -35.16 -11.30
N GLU A 257 59.61 -35.09 -11.51
CA GLU A 257 58.76 -36.26 -11.78
C GLU A 257 58.73 -36.64 -13.26
N MET A 258 59.01 -35.70 -14.18
CA MET A 258 59.03 -35.98 -15.62
C MET A 258 60.17 -36.97 -15.99
N SER A 259 61.30 -36.91 -15.28
CA SER A 259 62.42 -37.86 -15.44
C SER A 259 62.17 -39.29 -14.93
N LEU A 260 61.10 -39.52 -14.16
CA LEU A 260 60.71 -40.86 -13.69
C LEU A 260 59.75 -41.56 -14.65
N LEU A 261 59.00 -40.82 -15.46
CA LEU A 261 58.13 -41.37 -16.51
C LEU A 261 58.89 -41.75 -17.78
N GLU A 262 59.96 -41.05 -18.14
CA GLU A 262 60.81 -41.42 -19.29
C GLU A 262 61.60 -42.74 -19.08
N ASN A 263 61.75 -43.21 -17.84
CA ASN A 263 62.46 -44.46 -17.53
C ASN A 263 61.58 -45.73 -17.62
N ILE A 264 60.27 -45.61 -17.86
CA ILE A 264 59.37 -46.77 -18.03
C ILE A 264 59.27 -47.18 -19.51
N ASP A 265 59.58 -46.30 -20.46
CA ASP A 265 59.53 -46.57 -21.90
C ASP A 265 60.78 -47.30 -22.46
N PHE A 266 61.70 -47.78 -21.61
CA PHE A 266 62.90 -48.53 -22.02
C PHE A 266 62.95 -50.00 -21.55
N LEU A 267 61.81 -50.57 -21.09
CA LEU A 267 61.69 -51.98 -20.72
C LEU A 267 60.52 -52.72 -21.45
N LEU A 268 60.36 -52.44 -22.74
CA LEU A 268 59.63 -53.29 -23.70
C LEU A 268 60.49 -53.55 -24.95
#